data_AF-A0A496CZV4-F1
#
_entry.id   AF-A0A496CZV4-F1
#
_cell.length_a   1.000
_cell.length_b   1.000
_cell.length_c   1.000
_cell.angle_alpha   90.00
_cell.angle_beta   90.00
_cell.angle_gamma   90.00
#
_symmetry.space_group_name_H-M   'P 1'
#
loop_
_entity.id
_entity.type
_entity.pdbx_description
1 polymer ?
#
loop_
_entity_poly.entity_id
_entity_poly.type
_entity_poly.pdbx_seq_one_letter_code
_entity_poly.pdbx_strand_id
1 'polypeptide(L)'
;MKITSKTTIEDVILMLKGIDFWDQLETVFVPVKIPELTYGQRIDLSSMNTRYDLLFIPQKVLLGLDEKEVMSKPFISVYNYGLSVYRELERMTIRDEKTFKYNPTAEEVKAGFYGIDHGVFGVVDRIAQRLSISHEAVFDLPERRIYAMMKIDYDNGMYQRRLNQIISKQK
;
A
#
# COMPACT_ATOMS: atom_id res chain seq x y z
N MET A 1 -23.50 6.58 25.49
CA MET A 1 -22.19 6.41 26.16
C MET A 1 -21.13 7.00 25.25
N LYS A 2 -20.20 7.83 25.75
CA LYS A 2 -19.30 8.64 24.91
C LYS A 2 -17.89 8.05 24.94
N ILE A 3 -17.35 7.62 23.80
CA ILE A 3 -15.93 7.27 23.67
C ILE A 3 -15.12 8.53 24.00
N THR A 4 -14.15 8.39 24.89
CA THR A 4 -13.28 9.50 25.30
C THR A 4 -11.84 9.23 24.87
N SER A 5 -10.97 10.23 24.98
CA SER A 5 -9.54 10.07 24.72
C SER A 5 -8.82 9.10 25.65
N LYS A 6 -9.47 8.64 26.73
CA LYS A 6 -8.92 7.67 27.70
C LYS A 6 -9.46 6.26 27.51
N THR A 7 -10.50 6.07 26.68
CA THR A 7 -11.11 4.76 26.45
C THR A 7 -10.11 3.90 25.67
N THR A 8 -9.75 2.73 26.23
CA THR A 8 -8.80 1.80 25.63
C THR A 8 -9.47 0.94 24.56
N ILE A 9 -8.68 0.20 23.77
CA ILE A 9 -9.25 -0.76 22.81
C ILE A 9 -9.97 -1.89 23.53
N GLU A 10 -9.45 -2.37 24.67
CA GLU A 10 -10.09 -3.40 25.46
C GLU A 10 -11.48 -2.97 25.95
N ASP A 11 -11.60 -1.74 26.46
CA ASP A 11 -12.87 -1.12 26.82
C ASP A 11 -13.83 -1.13 25.63
N VAL A 12 -13.35 -0.70 24.47
CA VAL A 12 -14.14 -0.64 23.24
C VAL A 12 -14.59 -2.05 22.85
N ILE A 13 -13.70 -3.04 22.69
CA ILE A 13 -14.08 -4.40 22.29
C ILE A 13 -15.12 -5.02 23.24
N LEU A 14 -15.01 -4.77 24.55
CA LEU A 14 -16.02 -5.19 25.54
C LEU A 14 -17.37 -4.48 25.35
N MET A 15 -17.34 -3.17 25.03
CA MET A 15 -18.53 -2.35 24.74
C MET A 15 -19.17 -2.66 23.38
N LEU A 16 -18.40 -3.20 22.42
CA LEU A 16 -18.79 -3.41 21.03
C LEU A 16 -19.47 -4.74 20.72
N LYS A 17 -19.74 -5.57 21.73
CA LYS A 17 -20.57 -6.77 21.54
C LYS A 17 -21.99 -6.36 21.13
N GLY A 18 -22.19 -6.10 19.84
CA GLY A 18 -23.50 -5.91 19.19
C GLY A 18 -23.83 -4.53 18.62
N ILE A 19 -22.92 -3.56 18.60
CA ILE A 19 -23.20 -2.20 18.07
C ILE A 19 -22.17 -1.84 16.99
N ASP A 20 -22.63 -1.61 15.75
CA ASP A 20 -21.82 -0.96 14.71
C ASP A 20 -21.81 0.56 14.96
N PHE A 21 -20.64 1.08 15.29
CA PHE A 21 -20.38 2.48 15.65
C PHE A 21 -19.25 3.08 14.79
N TRP A 22 -18.74 2.29 13.84
CA TRP A 22 -17.58 2.66 13.03
C TRP A 22 -17.88 3.87 12.15
N ASP A 23 -19.10 3.98 11.65
CA ASP A 23 -19.55 5.12 10.85
C ASP A 23 -19.54 6.45 11.64
N GLN A 24 -19.70 6.36 12.97
CA GLN A 24 -19.60 7.54 13.84
C GLN A 24 -18.15 7.97 14.04
N LEU A 25 -17.18 7.06 13.89
CA LEU A 25 -15.76 7.35 14.10
C LEU A 25 -15.15 8.17 12.97
N GLU A 26 -15.69 8.10 11.75
CA GLU A 26 -15.21 8.94 10.65
C GLU A 26 -15.33 10.43 10.97
N THR A 27 -16.35 10.83 11.74
CA THR A 27 -16.60 12.22 12.12
C THR A 27 -15.59 12.77 13.14
N VAL A 28 -14.86 11.90 13.84
CA VAL A 28 -13.85 12.25 14.84
C VAL A 28 -12.42 11.96 14.37
N PHE A 29 -12.26 11.58 13.10
CA PHE A 29 -10.95 11.29 12.52
C PHE A 29 -10.07 12.54 12.50
N VAL A 30 -8.86 12.39 13.03
CA VAL A 30 -7.80 13.40 12.95
C VAL A 30 -6.60 12.77 12.23
N PRO A 31 -6.21 13.29 11.05
CA PRO A 31 -5.06 12.77 10.32
C PRO A 31 -3.78 12.83 11.15
N VAL A 32 -3.00 11.76 11.11
CA VAL A 32 -1.70 11.65 11.78
C VAL A 32 -0.61 11.54 10.72
N LYS A 33 0.53 12.19 10.98
CA LYS A 33 1.70 12.05 10.14
C LYS A 33 2.24 10.62 10.25
N ILE A 34 2.42 10.00 9.09
CA ILE A 34 2.97 8.66 8.93
C ILE A 34 4.42 8.75 8.42
N PRO A 35 5.28 7.81 8.84
CA PRO A 35 6.66 7.75 8.35
C PRO A 35 6.71 7.41 6.86
N GLU A 36 7.87 7.66 6.22
CA GLU A 36 8.12 7.10 4.89
C GLU A 36 8.18 5.57 5.01
N LEU A 37 7.44 4.88 4.15
CA LEU A 37 7.36 3.42 4.16
C LEU A 37 8.52 2.82 3.38
N THR A 38 9.03 1.68 3.84
CA THR A 38 9.78 0.77 2.97
C THR A 38 8.82 -0.01 2.06
N TYR A 39 9.37 -0.63 1.01
CA TYR A 39 8.55 -1.45 0.11
C TYR A 39 7.97 -2.69 0.81
N GLY A 40 8.75 -3.33 1.68
CA GLY A 40 8.28 -4.43 2.54
C GLY A 40 7.13 -4.01 3.43
N GLN A 41 7.26 -2.87 4.13
CA GLN A 41 6.18 -2.33 4.96
C GLN A 41 4.91 -2.06 4.15
N ARG A 42 5.01 -1.51 2.94
CA ARG A 42 3.85 -1.30 2.07
C ARG A 42 3.13 -2.63 1.75
N ILE A 43 3.87 -3.71 1.50
CA ILE A 43 3.32 -5.04 1.22
C ILE A 43 2.68 -5.62 2.48
N ASP A 44 3.36 -5.57 3.62
CA ASP A 44 2.80 -6.09 4.87
C ASP A 44 1.51 -5.37 5.25
N LEU A 45 1.47 -4.04 5.07
CA LEU A 45 0.28 -3.24 5.30
C LEU A 45 -0.87 -3.51 4.31
N SER A 46 -0.60 -3.99 3.09
CA SER A 46 -1.65 -4.32 2.12
C SER A 46 -2.44 -5.58 2.48
N SER A 47 -2.00 -6.33 3.51
CA SER A 47 -2.74 -7.46 4.07
C SER A 47 -3.95 -7.07 4.94
N MET A 48 -4.17 -5.77 5.19
CA MET A 48 -5.34 -5.27 5.93
C MET A 48 -6.64 -5.51 5.13
N ASN A 49 -7.52 -6.35 5.65
CA ASN A 49 -8.81 -6.69 5.02
C ASN A 49 -10.03 -6.35 5.89
N THR A 50 -9.81 -6.10 7.17
CA THR A 50 -10.87 -5.85 8.15
C THR A 50 -10.65 -4.57 8.95
N ARG A 51 -11.71 -4.07 9.59
CA ARG A 51 -11.60 -2.94 10.54
C ARG A 51 -10.76 -3.30 11.77
N TYR A 52 -10.65 -4.58 12.12
CA TYR A 52 -9.78 -5.05 13.18
C TYR A 52 -8.31 -4.93 12.75
N ASP A 53 -7.98 -5.32 11.52
CA ASP A 53 -6.61 -5.20 10.98
C ASP A 53 -6.11 -3.75 11.02
N LEU A 54 -7.00 -2.79 10.77
CA LEU A 54 -6.70 -1.36 10.85
C LEU A 54 -6.20 -0.92 12.23
N LEU A 55 -6.61 -1.59 13.31
CA LEU A 55 -6.16 -1.28 14.66
C LEU A 55 -4.80 -1.87 14.99
N PHE A 56 -4.44 -3.04 14.43
CA PHE A 56 -3.28 -3.81 14.88
C PHE A 56 -2.14 -3.88 13.86
N ILE A 57 -2.43 -4.11 12.59
CA ILE A 57 -1.40 -4.30 11.55
C ILE A 57 -0.50 -3.06 11.44
N PRO A 58 -1.01 -1.82 11.36
CA PRO A 58 -0.17 -0.63 11.29
C PRO A 58 0.72 -0.44 12.53
N GLN A 59 0.21 -0.80 13.72
CA GLN A 59 0.95 -0.68 14.97
C GLN A 59 2.11 -1.67 15.02
N LYS A 60 1.87 -2.91 14.58
CA LYS A 60 2.90 -3.94 14.50
C LYS A 60 3.96 -3.60 13.46
N VAL A 61 3.54 -3.28 12.24
CA VAL A 61 4.45 -3.11 11.09
C VAL A 61 5.30 -1.84 11.20
N LEU A 62 4.72 -0.73 11.70
CA LEU A 62 5.41 0.56 11.72
C LEU A 62 5.99 0.94 13.08
N LEU A 63 5.43 0.42 14.17
CA LEU A 63 5.86 0.76 15.53
C LEU A 63 6.45 -0.44 16.31
N GLY A 64 6.39 -1.66 15.75
CA GLY A 64 6.92 -2.86 16.39
C GLY A 64 6.14 -3.32 17.61
N LEU A 65 4.90 -2.85 17.77
CA LEU A 65 4.07 -3.14 18.95
C LEU A 65 3.38 -4.48 18.85
N ASP A 66 3.31 -5.19 19.97
CA ASP A 66 2.49 -6.39 20.07
C ASP A 66 1.01 -6.08 20.36
N GLU A 67 0.15 -7.09 20.24
CA GLU A 67 -1.29 -6.92 20.41
C GLU A 67 -1.65 -6.44 21.82
N LYS A 68 -0.97 -6.91 22.87
CA LYS A 68 -1.26 -6.51 24.26
C LYS A 68 -0.92 -5.05 24.50
N GLU A 69 0.22 -4.61 23.98
CA GLU A 69 0.63 -3.22 24.01
C GLU A 69 -0.39 -2.33 23.30
N VAL A 70 -0.87 -2.75 22.13
CA VAL A 70 -1.89 -2.01 21.36
C VAL A 70 -3.22 -1.96 22.11
N MET A 71 -3.67 -3.07 22.71
CA MET A 71 -4.92 -3.16 23.44
C MET A 71 -5.03 -2.16 24.60
N SER A 72 -3.91 -1.88 25.26
CA SER A 72 -3.80 -0.92 26.37
C SER A 72 -3.81 0.56 25.95
N LYS A 73 -3.69 0.85 24.64
CA LYS A 73 -3.61 2.23 24.14
C LYS A 73 -4.99 2.86 23.96
N PRO A 74 -5.06 4.21 23.95
CA PRO A 74 -6.28 4.92 23.63
C PRO A 74 -6.82 4.54 22.24
N PHE A 75 -8.07 4.08 22.19
CA PHE A 75 -8.70 3.60 20.97
C PHE A 75 -8.67 4.64 19.83
N ILE A 76 -9.07 5.89 20.12
CA ILE A 76 -9.09 6.97 19.12
C ILE A 76 -7.70 7.22 18.53
N SER A 77 -6.64 7.13 19.35
CA SER A 77 -5.27 7.31 18.86
C SER A 77 -4.86 6.20 17.91
N VAL A 78 -5.17 4.95 18.26
CA VAL A 78 -4.84 3.77 17.45
C VAL A 78 -5.64 3.77 16.16
N TYR A 79 -6.94 4.04 16.24
CA TYR A 79 -7.84 4.17 15.09
C TYR A 79 -7.37 5.27 14.13
N ASN A 80 -7.10 6.48 14.62
CA ASN A 80 -6.65 7.59 13.78
C ASN A 80 -5.32 7.29 13.08
N TYR A 81 -4.39 6.62 13.78
CA TYR A 81 -3.14 6.18 13.16
C TYR A 81 -3.38 5.16 12.06
N GLY A 82 -4.14 4.09 12.36
CA GLY A 82 -4.46 3.04 11.40
C GLY A 82 -5.18 3.56 10.16
N LEU A 83 -6.17 4.44 10.35
CA LEU A 83 -6.91 5.05 9.24
C LEU A 83 -6.04 6.00 8.41
N SER A 84 -5.10 6.72 9.04
CA SER A 84 -4.12 7.55 8.31
C SER A 84 -3.21 6.70 7.43
N VAL A 85 -2.74 5.54 7.93
CA VAL A 85 -1.95 4.58 7.15
C VAL A 85 -2.77 4.00 6.00
N TYR A 86 -4.00 3.56 6.25
CA TYR A 86 -4.89 3.02 5.21
C TYR A 86 -5.11 4.03 4.08
N ARG A 87 -5.44 5.29 4.41
CA ARG A 87 -5.65 6.35 3.42
C ARG A 87 -4.40 6.66 2.60
N GLU A 88 -3.22 6.52 3.19
CA GLU A 88 -1.98 6.67 2.44
C GLU A 88 -1.75 5.52 1.45
N LEU A 89 -2.03 4.28 1.85
CA LEU A 89 -1.96 3.15 0.93
C LEU A 89 -2.93 3.34 -0.24
N GLU A 90 -4.15 3.80 0.03
CA GLU A 90 -5.13 4.13 -1.01
C GLU A 90 -4.61 5.23 -1.95
N ARG A 91 -4.02 6.30 -1.38
CA ARG A 91 -3.36 7.37 -2.16
C ARG A 91 -2.26 6.81 -3.07
N MET A 92 -1.42 5.91 -2.55
CA MET A 92 -0.34 5.26 -3.30
C MET A 92 -0.90 4.35 -4.40
N THR A 93 -1.93 3.56 -4.12
CA THR A 93 -2.60 2.70 -5.11
C THR A 93 -3.17 3.54 -6.25
N ILE A 94 -3.90 4.61 -5.95
CA ILE A 94 -4.45 5.53 -6.96
C ILE A 94 -3.33 6.17 -7.79
N ARG A 95 -2.20 6.54 -7.16
CA ARG A 95 -1.02 7.08 -7.86
C ARG A 95 -0.46 6.06 -8.85
N ASP A 96 -0.32 4.81 -8.42
CA ASP A 96 0.27 3.75 -9.23
C ASP A 96 -0.64 3.38 -10.40
N GLU A 97 -1.95 3.22 -10.15
CA GLU A 97 -2.95 2.97 -11.20
C GLU A 97 -2.98 4.08 -12.25
N LYS A 98 -2.87 5.35 -11.84
CA LYS A 98 -2.81 6.49 -12.77
C LYS A 98 -1.53 6.52 -13.59
N THR A 99 -0.41 6.10 -12.99
CA THR A 99 0.91 6.20 -13.61
C THR A 99 1.17 5.05 -14.57
N PHE A 100 0.87 3.82 -14.16
CA PHE A 100 1.21 2.59 -14.88
C PHE A 100 0.06 2.07 -15.75
N LYS A 101 -0.93 2.93 -16.08
CA LYS A 101 -2.05 2.55 -16.92
C LYS A 101 -1.62 2.34 -18.36
N TYR A 102 -1.69 1.09 -18.82
CA TYR A 102 -1.44 0.72 -20.20
C TYR A 102 -2.63 -0.03 -20.81
N ASN A 103 -3.02 0.37 -22.02
CA ASN A 103 -4.02 -0.33 -22.82
C ASN A 103 -3.30 -1.15 -23.91
N PRO A 104 -3.26 -2.49 -23.80
CA PRO A 104 -2.58 -3.34 -24.77
C PRO A 104 -3.26 -3.29 -26.14
N THR A 105 -2.47 -3.49 -27.20
CA THR A 105 -3.03 -3.62 -28.56
C THR A 105 -3.67 -4.99 -28.77
N ALA A 106 -4.46 -5.14 -29.84
CA ALA A 106 -5.08 -6.44 -30.16
C ALA A 106 -4.04 -7.55 -30.39
N GLU A 107 -2.88 -7.22 -30.95
CA GLU A 107 -1.76 -8.14 -31.16
C GLU A 107 -1.15 -8.59 -29.84
N GLU A 108 -1.02 -7.69 -28.87
CA GLU A 108 -0.49 -8.04 -27.55
C GLU A 108 -1.46 -8.88 -26.74
N VAL A 109 -2.77 -8.58 -26.83
CA VAL A 109 -3.80 -9.43 -26.25
C VAL A 109 -3.72 -10.83 -26.85
N LYS A 110 -3.56 -10.96 -28.18
CA LYS A 110 -3.34 -12.25 -28.85
C LYS A 110 -2.04 -12.94 -28.42
N ALA A 111 -0.99 -12.17 -28.13
CA ALA A 111 0.27 -12.67 -27.60
C ALA A 111 0.20 -13.08 -26.11
N GLY A 112 -0.97 -12.96 -25.47
CA GLY A 112 -1.19 -13.39 -24.10
C GLY A 112 -0.86 -12.34 -23.04
N PHE A 113 -0.90 -11.04 -23.37
CA PHE A 113 -0.57 -9.95 -22.45
C PHE A 113 -1.24 -10.08 -21.06
N TYR A 114 -2.53 -10.43 -21.02
CA TYR A 114 -3.27 -10.59 -19.76
C TYR A 114 -2.91 -11.85 -18.96
N GLY A 115 -2.13 -12.78 -19.53
CA GLY A 115 -1.58 -13.92 -18.81
C GLY A 115 -0.26 -13.62 -18.09
N ILE A 116 0.29 -12.42 -18.24
CA ILE A 116 1.53 -11.99 -17.61
C ILE A 116 1.18 -11.23 -16.33
N ASP A 117 1.23 -11.92 -15.20
CA ASP A 117 1.16 -11.30 -13.87
C ASP A 117 2.29 -11.85 -13.00
N HIS A 118 3.21 -10.97 -12.62
CA HIS A 118 4.34 -11.29 -11.75
C HIS A 118 4.12 -10.77 -10.32
N GLY A 119 3.01 -10.06 -10.07
CA GLY A 119 2.68 -9.46 -8.78
C GLY A 119 3.84 -8.68 -8.16
N VAL A 120 3.93 -8.77 -6.83
CA VAL A 120 5.01 -8.16 -6.03
C VAL A 120 6.39 -8.66 -6.46
N PHE A 121 6.53 -9.96 -6.76
CA PHE A 121 7.82 -10.56 -7.10
C PHE A 121 8.40 -10.03 -8.40
N GLY A 122 7.57 -9.64 -9.38
CA GLY A 122 8.04 -8.99 -10.60
C GLY A 122 8.72 -7.66 -10.33
N VAL A 123 8.18 -6.86 -9.41
CA VAL A 123 8.81 -5.61 -8.98
C VAL A 123 10.12 -5.89 -8.24
N VAL A 124 10.10 -6.84 -7.30
CA VAL A 124 11.29 -7.19 -6.51
C VAL A 124 12.43 -7.67 -7.43
N ASP A 125 12.15 -8.60 -8.34
CA ASP A 125 13.15 -9.13 -9.27
C ASP A 125 13.74 -8.03 -10.16
N ARG A 126 12.89 -7.18 -10.74
CA ARG A 126 13.32 -6.08 -11.59
C ARG A 126 14.24 -5.10 -10.85
N ILE A 127 13.90 -4.75 -9.61
CA ILE A 127 14.69 -3.81 -8.83
C ILE A 127 15.99 -4.45 -8.32
N ALA A 128 15.94 -5.70 -7.89
CA ALA A 128 17.12 -6.45 -7.47
C ALA A 128 18.17 -6.49 -8.59
N GLN A 129 17.75 -6.84 -9.82
CA GLN A 129 18.60 -6.83 -11.00
C GLN A 129 19.17 -5.44 -11.30
N ARG A 130 18.32 -4.40 -11.27
CA ARG A 130 18.73 -3.01 -11.55
C ARG A 130 19.81 -2.51 -10.61
N LEU A 131 19.70 -2.82 -9.32
CA LEU A 131 20.60 -2.33 -8.29
C LEU A 131 21.74 -3.30 -7.97
N SER A 132 21.71 -4.52 -8.53
CA SER A 132 22.65 -5.59 -8.20
C SER A 132 22.68 -5.90 -6.69
N ILE A 133 21.49 -6.02 -6.10
CA ILE A 133 21.29 -6.37 -4.68
C ILE A 133 20.46 -7.66 -4.58
N SER A 134 20.39 -8.27 -3.39
CA SER A 134 19.52 -9.42 -3.17
C SER A 134 18.03 -9.03 -3.21
N HIS A 135 17.16 -9.99 -3.49
CA HIS A 135 15.70 -9.78 -3.47
C HIS A 135 15.22 -9.31 -2.10
N GLU A 136 15.83 -9.80 -1.01
CA GLU A 136 15.51 -9.41 0.36
C GLU A 136 15.81 -7.93 0.60
N ALA A 137 16.96 -7.44 0.15
CA ALA A 137 17.37 -6.06 0.33
C ALA A 137 16.45 -5.05 -0.38
N VAL A 138 15.64 -5.50 -1.35
CA VAL A 138 14.65 -4.63 -2.01
C VAL A 138 13.54 -4.23 -1.04
N PHE A 139 13.14 -5.10 -0.11
CA PHE A 139 12.05 -4.81 0.83
C PHE A 139 12.41 -3.68 1.80
N ASP A 140 13.71 -3.46 2.06
CA ASP A 140 14.20 -2.38 2.93
C ASP A 140 14.30 -1.02 2.21
N LEU A 141 14.16 -0.99 0.88
CA LEU A 141 14.23 0.26 0.14
C LEU A 141 13.00 1.14 0.39
N PRO A 142 13.15 2.48 0.43
CA PRO A 142 12.02 3.38 0.50
C PRO A 142 11.05 3.15 -0.66
N GLU A 143 9.76 3.03 -0.36
CA GLU A 143 8.66 2.83 -1.32
C GLU A 143 8.73 3.85 -2.45
N ARG A 144 8.95 5.12 -2.10
CA ARG A 144 9.06 6.22 -3.06
C ARG A 144 10.19 6.03 -4.06
N ARG A 145 11.29 5.39 -3.63
CA ARG A 145 12.45 5.10 -4.48
C ARG A 145 12.11 3.98 -5.47
N ILE A 146 11.42 2.94 -5.02
CA ILE A 146 10.91 1.86 -5.88
C ILE A 146 9.97 2.41 -6.93
N TYR A 147 8.98 3.21 -6.51
CA TYR A 147 8.05 3.87 -7.42
C TYR A 147 8.77 4.71 -8.49
N ALA A 148 9.76 5.52 -8.10
CA ALA A 148 10.51 6.33 -9.05
C ALA A 148 11.28 5.49 -10.08
N MET A 149 11.90 4.38 -9.65
CA MET A 149 12.57 3.45 -10.56
C MET A 149 11.61 2.77 -11.53
N MET A 150 10.45 2.32 -11.03
CA MET A 150 9.39 1.76 -11.88
C MET A 150 8.86 2.78 -12.89
N LYS A 151 8.68 4.05 -12.47
CA LYS A 151 8.25 5.12 -13.36
C LYS A 151 9.24 5.35 -14.50
N ILE A 152 10.55 5.35 -14.21
CA ILE A 152 11.59 5.47 -15.24
C ILE A 152 11.49 4.32 -16.24
N ASP A 153 11.32 3.08 -15.76
CA ASP A 153 11.22 1.90 -16.62
C ASP A 153 9.96 1.96 -17.50
N TYR A 154 8.83 2.39 -16.92
CA TYR A 154 7.58 2.61 -17.64
C TYR A 154 7.72 3.70 -18.71
N ASP A 155 8.25 4.87 -18.36
CA ASP A 155 8.43 5.99 -19.29
C ASP A 155 9.32 5.58 -20.48
N ASN A 156 10.43 4.89 -20.20
CA ASN A 156 11.35 4.38 -21.22
C ASN A 156 10.67 3.33 -22.12
N GLY A 157 9.94 2.39 -21.52
CA GLY A 157 9.18 1.39 -22.27
C GLY A 157 8.15 2.04 -23.19
N MET A 158 7.38 3.00 -22.69
CA MET A 158 6.38 3.73 -23.47
C MET A 158 6.99 4.59 -24.58
N TYR A 159 8.18 5.16 -24.37
CA TYR A 159 8.93 5.85 -25.42
C TYR A 159 9.37 4.87 -26.52
N GLN A 160 10.03 3.76 -26.15
CA GLN A 160 10.54 2.78 -27.11
C GLN A 160 9.41 2.18 -27.95
N ARG A 161 8.25 1.91 -27.33
CA ARG A 161 7.05 1.45 -28.03
C ARG A 161 6.57 2.44 -29.08
N ARG A 162 6.43 3.72 -28.71
CA ARG A 162 6.05 4.79 -29.65
C ARG A 162 7.03 4.90 -30.81
N LEU A 163 8.33 4.80 -30.52
CA LEU A 163 9.38 4.81 -31.54
C LEU A 163 9.25 3.62 -32.51
N ASN A 164 9.06 2.41 -31.99
CA ASN A 164 8.90 1.20 -32.80
C ASN A 164 7.67 1.27 -33.71
N GLN A 165 6.56 1.83 -33.22
CA GLN A 165 5.35 2.04 -34.03
C GLN A 165 5.55 3.01 -35.19
N ILE A 166 6.38 4.04 -35.01
CA ILE A 166 6.72 4.98 -36.08
C ILE A 166 7.59 4.28 -37.13
N ILE A 167 8.62 3.55 -36.68
CA ILE A 167 9.53 2.80 -37.56
C ILE A 167 8.78 1.74 -38.37
N SER A 168 7.86 1.00 -37.74
CA SER A 168 7.10 -0.06 -38.43
C SER A 168 6.15 0.48 -39.49
N LYS A 169 5.68 1.72 -39.37
CA LYS A 169 4.81 2.39 -40.36
C LYS A 169 5.58 2.98 -41.54
N GLN A 170 6.90 3.16 -41.39
CA GLN A 170 7.78 3.66 -42.45
C GLN A 170 8.36 2.54 -43.33
N LYS A 171 8.14 1.28 -42.96
CA LYS A 171 8.44 0.09 -43.77
C LYS A 171 7.21 -0.30 -44.57
#